data_AF-Q8ER82-F1
#
_entry.id   AF-Q8ER82-F1
#
_cell.length_a   1.000
_cell.length_b   1.000
_cell.length_c   1.000
_cell.angle_alpha   90.00
_cell.angle_beta   90.00
_cell.angle_gamma   90.00
#
_symmetry.space_group_name_H-M   'P 1'
#
loop_
_entity.id
_entity.type
_entity.pdbx_description
1 polymer ?
#
loop_
_entity_poly.entity_id
_entity_poly.type
_entity_poly.pdbx_seq_one_letter_code
_entity_poly.pdbx_strand_id
1 'polypeptide(L)' 'MLMNQILSRDNLILALKRVERNKGSHGIDEMSVKFLRRHLYDNWDSLRENLRKGTYTPSPVRRVESRNQAEEFGC' A
#
# COMPACT_ATOMS: atom_id res chain seq x y z
N MET A 1 8.81 -20.09 6.51
CA MET A 1 7.74 -19.68 5.59
C MET A 1 7.85 -18.18 5.33
N LEU A 2 7.86 -17.77 4.06
CA LEU A 2 8.03 -16.36 3.65
C LEU A 2 6.92 -15.45 4.20
N MET A 3 5.69 -15.96 4.31
CA MET A 3 4.53 -15.20 4.79
C MET A 3 4.73 -14.63 6.21
N ASN A 4 5.34 -15.40 7.11
CA ASN A 4 5.62 -14.92 8.47
C ASN A 4 6.69 -13.83 8.49
N GLN A 5 7.61 -13.82 7.52
CA GLN A 5 8.61 -12.76 7.37
C GLN A 5 7.97 -11.49 6.79
N ILE A 6 7.07 -11.63 5.82
CA ILE A 6 6.29 -10.52 5.26
C ILE A 6 5.43 -9.86 6.36
N LEU A 7 4.77 -10.67 7.19
CA LEU A 7 3.93 -10.22 8.31
C LEU A 7 4.74 -9.90 9.58
N SER A 8 6.07 -9.90 9.51
CA SER A 8 6.91 -9.51 10.65
C SER A 8 6.68 -8.03 10.97
N ARG A 9 6.61 -7.73 12.27
CA ARG A 9 6.42 -6.36 12.78
C ARG A 9 7.45 -5.39 12.19
N ASP A 10 8.71 -5.81 12.09
CA ASP A 10 9.77 -4.94 11.57
C ASP A 10 9.60 -4.66 10.08
N ASN A 11 9.25 -5.69 9.30
CA ASN A 11 8.97 -5.53 7.87
C ASN A 11 7.80 -4.57 7.63
N LEU A 12 6.72 -4.70 8.41
CA LEU A 12 5.53 -3.86 8.30
C LEU A 12 5.82 -2.39 8.67
N ILE A 13 6.63 -2.15 9.72
CA ILE A 13 7.03 -0.80 10.11
C ILE A 13 7.88 -0.16 9.00
N LEU A 14 8.82 -0.90 8.40
CA LEU A 14 9.62 -0.41 7.29
C LEU A 14 8.75 -0.11 6.06
N ALA A 15 7.80 -0.98 5.73
CA ALA A 15 6.85 -0.77 4.65
C ALA A 15 5.99 0.49 4.89
N LEU A 16 5.44 0.65 6.09
CA LEU A 16 4.64 1.82 6.47
C LEU A 16 5.44 3.12 6.33
N LYS A 17 6.67 3.17 6.86
CA LYS A 17 7.55 4.34 6.72
C LYS A 17 7.84 4.68 5.27
N ARG A 18 7.99 3.67 4.41
CA ARG A 18 8.24 3.88 2.98
C ARG A 18 7.02 4.43 2.26
N VAL A 19 5.82 3.93 2.56
CA VAL A 19 4.55 4.47 2.05
C VAL A 19 4.38 5.93 2.49
N GLU A 20 4.68 6.23 3.75
CA GLU A 20 4.63 7.60 4.28
C GLU A 20 5.61 8.54 3.57
N ARG A 21 6.83 8.08 3.31
CA ARG A 21 7.87 8.85 2.62
C ARG A 21 7.50 9.12 1.16
N ASN A 22 6.84 8.17 0.50
CA ASN A 22 6.48 8.32 -0.92
C ASN A 22 5.45 9.42 -1.16
N LYS A 23 4.76 9.94 -0.12
CA LYS A 23 3.81 11.07 -0.19
C LYS A 23 2.83 11.00 -1.39
N GLY A 24 2.57 9.79 -1.89
CA GLY A 24 1.82 9.59 -3.12
C GLY A 24 0.41 10.12 -2.99
N SER A 25 -0.19 10.49 -4.12
CA SER A 25 -1.61 10.84 -4.17
C SER A 25 -2.46 9.71 -3.58
N HIS A 26 -3.47 10.07 -2.80
CA HIS A 26 -4.39 9.12 -2.19
C HIS A 26 -4.97 8.17 -3.25
N GLY A 27 -5.16 6.91 -2.86
CA GLY A 27 -5.79 5.89 -3.69
C GLY A 27 -7.27 6.21 -3.97
N ILE A 28 -8.01 5.23 -4.48
CA ILE A 28 -9.47 5.37 -4.72
C ILE A 28 -10.20 5.68 -3.40
N ASP A 29 -9.68 5.17 -2.28
CA ASP A 29 -10.30 5.30 -0.96
C ASP A 29 -10.11 6.70 -0.33
N GLU A 30 -9.48 7.65 -1.04
CA GLU A 30 -9.13 9.02 -0.60
C GLU A 30 -8.45 9.13 0.78
N MET A 31 -7.94 8.01 1.29
CA MET A 31 -7.42 7.91 2.65
C MET A 31 -6.07 8.62 2.74
N SER A 32 -6.01 9.65 3.59
CA SER A 32 -4.73 10.29 3.90
C SER A 32 -3.77 9.31 4.55
N VAL A 33 -2.48 9.45 4.24
CA VAL A 33 -1.39 8.76 4.91
C VAL A 33 -1.47 8.92 6.44
N LYS A 34 -2.04 10.03 6.94
CA LYS A 34 -2.31 10.25 8.36
C LYS A 34 -3.35 9.28 8.96
N PHE A 35 -4.35 8.89 8.17
CA PHE A 35 -5.38 7.93 8.57
C PHE A 35 -4.95 6.47 8.36
N LEU A 36 -3.98 6.21 7.48
CA LEU A 36 -3.45 4.88 7.19
C LEU A 36 -3.01 4.14 8.47
N ARG A 37 -2.29 4.81 9.37
CA ARG A 37 -1.87 4.21 10.65
C ARG A 37 -3.04 3.76 11.50
N ARG A 38 -4.06 4.62 11.62
CA ARG A 38 -5.28 4.34 12.40
C ARG A 38 -6.03 3.17 11.80
N HIS A 39 -6.25 3.20 10.48
CA HIS A 39 -6.95 2.14 9.76
C HIS A 39 -6.25 0.78 9.90
N LEU A 40 -4.92 0.74 9.76
CA LEU A 40 -4.14 -0.48 9.96
C LEU A 40 -4.26 -0.99 11.40
N TYR A 41 -4.22 -0.11 12.40
CA TYR A 41 -4.36 -0.51 13.80
C TYR A 41 -5.76 -1.09 14.09
N ASP A 42 -6.80 -0.41 13.64
CA ASP A 42 -8.20 -0.81 13.89
C ASP A 42 -8.58 -2.12 13.16
N ASN A 43 -7.93 -2.42 12.02
CA ASN A 43 -8.23 -3.59 11.18
C ASN A 43 -7.13 -4.67 11.19
N TRP A 44 -6.08 -4.53 12.01
CA TRP A 44 -4.87 -5.35 11.92
C TRP A 44 -5.15 -6.85 12.03
N ASP A 45 -5.95 -7.25 13.01
CA ASP A 45 -6.21 -8.66 13.27
C ASP A 45 -6.94 -9.32 12.10
N SER A 46 -7.96 -8.65 11.56
CA SER A 46 -8.70 -9.11 10.38
C SER A 46 -7.81 -9.18 9.14
N LEU A 47 -7.01 -8.14 8.87
CA LEU A 47 -6.07 -8.11 7.74
C LEU A 47 -5.04 -9.23 7.84
N ARG A 48 -4.47 -9.44 9.03
CA ARG A 48 -3.48 -10.49 9.27
C ARG A 48 -4.07 -11.87 9.04
N GLU A 49 -5.29 -12.11 9.50
CA GLU A 49 -5.97 -13.38 9.31
C GLU A 49 -6.32 -13.62 7.83
N ASN A 50 -6.85 -12.61 7.15
CA ASN A 50 -7.18 -12.69 5.72
C ASN A 50 -5.93 -12.90 4.85
N LEU A 51 -4.83 -12.22 5.16
CA LEU A 51 -3.55 -12.43 4.49
C LEU A 51 -3.04 -13.86 4.73
N ARG A 52 -3.12 -14.37 5.96
CA ARG A 52 -2.69 -15.74 6.29
C ARG A 52 -3.56 -16.80 5.60
N LYS A 53 -4.86 -16.55 5.46
CA LYS A 53 -5.81 -17.43 4.75
C LYS A 53 -5.78 -17.25 3.23
N GLY A 54 -5.11 -16.21 2.72
CA GLY A 54 -5.10 -15.87 1.29
C GLY A 54 -6.41 -15.27 0.76
N THR A 55 -7.31 -14.80 1.64
CA THR A 55 -8.63 -14.27 1.29
C THR A 55 -8.64 -12.74 1.17
N TYR A 56 -7.50 -12.09 1.37
CA TYR A 56 -7.39 -10.64 1.23
C TYR A 56 -7.49 -10.20 -0.23
N THR A 57 -8.48 -9.37 -0.55
CA THR A 57 -8.63 -8.74 -1.87
C THR A 57 -8.22 -7.27 -1.80
N PRO A 58 -7.17 -6.84 -2.51
CA PRO A 58 -6.74 -5.45 -2.51
C PRO A 58 -7.75 -4.55 -3.24
N SER A 59 -7.88 -3.30 -2.76
CA SER A 59 -8.67 -2.27 -3.45
C SER A 59 -8.16 -2.05 -4.88
N PRO A 60 -9.05 -1.76 -5.85
CA PRO A 60 -8.66 -1.46 -7.21
C PRO A 60 -7.71 -0.25 -7.26
N VAL A 61 -6.74 -0.30 -8.19
CA VAL A 61 -5.76 0.77 -8.35
C VAL A 61 -6.36 1.92 -9.16
N ARG A 62 -6.25 3.14 -8.64
CA ARG A 62 -6.65 4.36 -9.37
C ARG A 62 -5.78 4.51 -10.61
N ARG A 63 -6.40 4.55 -11.80
CA ARG A 63 -5.68 4.91 -13.03
C ARG A 63 -5.39 6.40 -13.02
N VAL A 64 -4.11 6.75 -13.12
CA VAL A 64 -3.65 8.12 -13.35
C VAL A 64 -3.02 8.12 -14.73
N GLU A 65 -3.48 8.99 -15.62
CA GLU A 65 -2.78 9.23 -16.89
C GLU A 65 -1.46 9.96 -16.60
N SER A 66 -0.37 9.21 -16.54
CA SER A 66 0.97 9.78 -16.55
C SER A 66 1.34 10.06 -18.00
N ARG A 67 1.41 11.34 -18.38
CA ARG A 67 1.89 11.73 -19.71
C ARG A 67 3.36 11.31 -19.81
N ASN A 68 3.65 10.30 -20.62
CA ASN A 68 5.00 9.82 -20.84
C ASN A 68 5.75 10.86 -21.70
N GLN A 69 6.72 11.57 -21.12
CA GLN A 69 7.50 12.60 -21.84
C GLN A 69 8.53 12.02 -22.82
N ALA A 70 8.57 10.69 -22.99
CA ALA A 70 9.52 10.03 -23.89
C ALA A 70 9.22 10.23 -25.39
N GLU A 71 8.08 10.82 -25.77
CA GLU A 71 7.73 11.08 -27.18
C GLU A 71 8.17 12.48 -27.67
N GLU A 72 8.70 13.34 -26.79
CA GLU A 72 9.05 14.73 -27.13
C GLU A 72 10.51 14.88 -27.65
N PHE A 73 11.35 13.87 -27.43
CA PHE A 73 12.70 13.80 -28.02
C PHE A 73 12.70 12.72 -29.09
N GLY A 74 12.30 13.11 -30.31
CA GLY A 74 12.38 12.28 -31.50
C GLY A 74 13.80 11.74 -31.70
N CYS A 75 13.89 10.45 -32.00
CA CYS A 75 15.02 9.89 -32.73
C CYS A 75 15.10 10.53 -34.12
#